data_AF-A0A9E2NRN7-F1
#
_entry.id   AF-A0A9E2NRN7-F1
#
_cell.length_a   1.000
_cell.length_b   1.000
_cell.length_c   1.000
_cell.angle_alpha   90.00
_cell.angle_beta   90.00
_cell.angle_gamma   90.00
#
_symmetry.space_group_name_H-M   'P 1'
#
loop_
_entity.id
_entity.type
_entity.pdbx_description
1 polymer ?
#
loop_
_entity_poly.entity_id
_entity_poly.type
_entity_poly.pdbx_seq_one_letter_code
_entity_poly.pdbx_strand_id
1 'polypeptide(L)'
;EQVCDGAEAALRQLAAEDGLYLTGRFSPGYGDWPIEVQPRLAGLLDTSRRIGLCVTDRFLMTPRKSVTALMGLSERPVTGWRAGCGSCALREKCEYRKRGQTCEG
;
A
#
# COMPACT_ATOMS: atom_id res chain seq x y z
N GLU A 1 2.03 -11.05 -0.95
CA GLU A 1 1.43 -10.16 0.06
C GLU A 1 1.61 -10.62 1.51
N GLN A 2 1.69 -11.93 1.83
CA GLN A 2 1.67 -12.44 3.23
C GLN A 2 2.53 -11.69 4.26
N VAL A 3 3.75 -11.26 3.90
CA VAL A 3 4.63 -10.48 4.79
C VAL A 3 4.01 -9.12 5.15
N CYS A 4 3.40 -8.44 4.17
CA CYS A 4 2.74 -7.16 4.36
C CYS A 4 1.47 -7.31 5.22
N ASP A 5 0.75 -8.43 5.09
CA ASP A 5 -0.45 -8.69 5.90
C ASP A 5 -0.09 -8.94 7.37
N GLY A 6 0.99 -9.69 7.62
CA GLY A 6 1.51 -9.87 8.98
C GLY A 6 1.99 -8.55 9.60
N ALA A 7 2.71 -7.73 8.83
CA ALA A 7 3.14 -6.40 9.29
C ALA A 7 1.95 -5.47 9.58
N GLU A 8 0.93 -5.48 8.73
CA GLU A 8 -0.30 -4.72 8.96
C GLU A 8 -1.03 -5.18 10.21
N ALA A 9 -1.15 -6.50 10.44
CA ALA A 9 -1.80 -7.02 11.65
C ALA A 9 -1.09 -6.55 12.93
N ALA A 10 0.24 -6.57 12.95
CA ALA A 10 1.03 -6.06 14.06
C ALA A 10 0.81 -4.55 14.28
N LEU A 11 0.81 -3.76 13.21
CA LEU A 11 0.54 -2.31 13.29
C LEU A 11 -0.89 -2.02 13.77
N ARG A 12 -1.87 -2.84 13.37
CA ARG A 12 -3.27 -2.72 13.83
C ARG A 12 -3.40 -3.00 15.32
N GLN A 13 -2.66 -3.98 15.84
CA GLN A 13 -2.60 -4.26 17.26
C GLN A 13 -2.01 -3.07 18.03
N LEU A 14 -0.87 -2.53 17.57
CA LEU A 14 -0.25 -1.35 18.18
C LEU A 14 -1.18 -0.13 18.17
N ALA A 15 -1.85 0.15 17.04
CA ALA A 15 -2.80 1.26 16.98
C ALA A 15 -3.98 1.06 17.95
N ALA A 16 -4.45 -0.18 18.13
CA ALA A 16 -5.54 -0.49 19.05
C ALA A 16 -5.17 -0.28 20.53
N GLU A 17 -3.90 -0.46 20.90
CA GLU A 17 -3.41 -0.15 22.25
C GLU A 17 -3.59 1.35 22.59
N ASP A 18 -3.50 2.22 21.59
CA ASP A 18 -3.72 3.67 21.71
C ASP A 18 -5.18 4.09 21.42
N GLY A 19 -6.10 3.15 21.22
CA GLY A 19 -7.50 3.44 20.84
C GLY A 19 -7.66 4.03 19.44
N LEU A 20 -6.65 3.86 18.57
CA LEU A 20 -6.61 4.35 17.20
C LEU A 20 -6.96 3.26 16.19
N TYR A 21 -7.34 3.68 14.99
CA TYR A 21 -7.72 2.82 13.88
C TYR A 21 -6.84 3.09 12.67
N LEU A 22 -6.28 2.04 12.08
CA LEU A 22 -5.52 2.15 10.83
C LEU A 22 -6.43 2.16 9.61
N THR A 23 -6.12 3.03 8.65
CA THR A 23 -6.69 2.98 7.29
C THR A 23 -6.23 1.73 6.53
N GLY A 24 -6.74 1.53 5.31
CA GLY A 24 -6.14 0.59 4.37
C GLY A 24 -4.74 1.02 3.93
N ARG A 25 -4.00 0.07 3.35
CA ARG A 25 -2.70 0.31 2.71
C ARG A 25 -2.89 1.10 1.43
N PHE A 26 -2.25 2.26 1.35
CA PHE A 26 -2.22 3.08 0.15
C PHE A 26 -0.80 3.08 -0.41
N SER A 27 -0.62 2.94 -1.72
CA SER A 27 0.71 2.82 -2.33
C SER A 27 0.82 3.78 -3.52
N PRO A 28 1.99 4.38 -3.79
CA PRO A 28 2.17 5.21 -4.99
C PRO A 28 1.88 4.42 -6.28
N GLY A 29 1.23 5.10 -7.23
CA GLY A 29 0.75 4.47 -8.47
C GLY A 29 -0.65 3.85 -8.38
N TYR A 30 -1.29 3.88 -7.21
CA TYR A 30 -2.69 3.48 -7.03
C TYR A 30 -3.59 4.70 -6.73
N GLY A 31 -4.78 4.69 -7.31
CA GLY A 31 -5.77 5.77 -7.11
C GLY A 31 -5.28 7.11 -7.66
N ASP A 32 -5.27 8.12 -6.81
CA ASP A 32 -4.81 9.47 -7.07
C ASP A 32 -3.39 9.74 -6.56
N TRP A 33 -2.66 8.73 -6.04
CA TRP A 33 -1.28 8.91 -5.59
C TRP A 33 -0.27 8.75 -6.73
N PRO A 34 0.47 9.80 -7.12
CA PRO A 34 1.43 9.70 -8.22
C PRO A 34 2.59 8.73 -7.90
N ILE A 35 2.97 7.89 -8.88
CA ILE A 35 4.04 6.91 -8.75
C ILE A 35 5.42 7.59 -8.57
N GLU A 36 5.54 8.83 -9.02
CA GLU A 36 6.71 9.70 -8.91
C GLU A 36 7.09 9.99 -7.45
N VAL A 37 6.18 9.75 -6.50
CA VAL A 37 6.45 9.88 -5.05
C VAL A 37 7.28 8.71 -4.52
N GLN A 38 7.33 7.59 -5.23
CA GLN A 38 8.01 6.35 -4.83
C GLN A 38 9.48 6.56 -4.39
N PRO A 39 10.35 7.30 -5.13
CA PRO A 39 11.73 7.53 -4.70
C PRO A 39 11.83 8.33 -3.40
N ARG A 40 10.91 9.28 -3.18
CA ARG A 40 10.87 10.10 -1.97
C ARG A 40 10.53 9.25 -0.74
N LEU A 41 9.57 8.33 -0.85
CA LEU A 41 9.26 7.38 0.22
C LEU A 41 10.43 6.44 0.52
N ALA A 42 11.07 5.89 -0.51
CA ALA A 42 12.24 5.03 -0.36
C ALA A 42 13.39 5.76 0.34
N GLY A 43 13.60 7.04 0.02
CA GLY A 43 14.57 7.90 0.69
C GLY A 43 14.23 8.20 2.14
N LEU A 44 12.97 8.54 2.44
CA LEU A 44 12.52 8.82 3.81
C LEU A 44 12.69 7.61 4.75
N LEU A 45 12.40 6.41 4.24
CA LEU A 45 12.54 5.16 4.98
C LEU A 45 13.97 4.58 4.91
N ASP A 46 14.86 5.21 4.14
CA ASP A 46 16.23 4.77 3.91
C ASP A 46 16.32 3.30 3.48
N THR A 47 15.43 2.91 2.57
CA THR A 47 15.17 1.48 2.24
C THR A 47 16.36 0.82 1.56
N SER A 48 17.13 1.59 0.77
CA SER A 48 18.30 1.07 0.07
C SER A 48 19.37 0.59 1.05
N ARG A 49 19.67 1.37 2.09
CA ARG A 49 20.68 1.01 3.09
C ARG A 49 20.17 0.00 4.09
N ARG A 50 18.90 0.10 4.52
CA ARG A 50 18.33 -0.75 5.58
C ARG A 50 17.97 -2.14 5.10
N ILE A 51 17.40 -2.26 3.91
CA ILE A 51 16.83 -3.52 3.41
C ILE A 51 17.19 -3.83 1.95
N GLY A 52 18.06 -3.03 1.31
CA GLY A 52 18.48 -3.25 -0.09
C GLY A 52 17.40 -2.95 -1.13
N LEU A 53 16.31 -2.25 -0.75
CA LEU A 53 15.22 -1.92 -1.67
C LEU A 53 15.48 -0.57 -2.34
N CYS A 54 15.60 -0.58 -3.66
CA CYS A 54 15.87 0.59 -4.48
C CYS A 54 14.70 0.90 -5.44
N VAL A 55 14.60 2.16 -5.86
CA VAL A 55 13.63 2.62 -6.87
C VAL A 55 14.37 3.08 -8.11
N THR A 56 13.98 2.60 -9.29
CA THR A 56 14.59 2.96 -10.56
C THR A 56 14.12 4.33 -11.06
N ASP A 57 14.79 4.84 -12.10
CA ASP A 57 14.39 6.04 -12.86
C ASP A 57 12.96 5.98 -13.43
N ARG A 58 12.46 4.76 -13.70
CA ARG A 58 11.08 4.48 -14.11
C ARG A 58 10.12 4.19 -12.95
N PHE A 59 10.51 4.54 -11.73
CA PHE A 59 9.73 4.36 -10.49
C PHE A 59 9.40 2.91 -10.11
N LEU A 60 10.13 1.94 -10.66
CA LEU A 60 9.96 0.52 -10.32
C LEU A 60 10.85 0.14 -9.14
N MET A 61 10.37 -0.76 -8.29
CA MET A 61 11.13 -1.29 -7.17
C MET A 61 12.03 -2.46 -7.58
N THR A 62 13.24 -2.49 -7.01
CA THR A 62 14.17 -3.61 -7.09
C THR A 62 14.55 -4.04 -5.67
N PRO A 63 14.29 -5.29 -5.27
CA PRO A 63 13.70 -6.41 -6.04
C PRO A 63 12.26 -6.19 -6.56
N ARG A 64 11.86 -6.91 -7.61
CA ARG A 64 10.58 -6.68 -8.31
C ARG A 64 9.33 -7.04 -7.49
N LYS A 65 9.44 -8.00 -6.56
CA LYS A 65 8.35 -8.39 -5.66
C LYS A 65 8.46 -7.59 -4.36
N SER A 66 8.23 -6.30 -4.46
CA SER A 66 8.28 -5.38 -3.33
C SER A 66 7.05 -4.48 -3.30
N VAL A 67 6.67 -4.06 -2.09
CA VAL A 67 5.55 -3.17 -1.82
C VAL A 67 6.04 -2.08 -0.88
N THR A 68 5.64 -0.85 -1.16
CA THR A 68 5.66 0.26 -0.19
C THR A 68 4.25 0.76 -0.04
N ALA A 69 3.81 0.96 1.19
CA ALA A 69 2.49 1.50 1.46
C ALA A 69 2.52 2.44 2.66
N LEU A 70 1.58 3.38 2.69
CA LEU A 70 1.26 4.24 3.82
C LEU A 70 -0.09 3.82 4.39
N MET A 71 -0.17 3.85 5.72
CA MET A 71 -1.40 3.64 6.48
C MET A 71 -1.55 4.82 7.41
N GLY A 72 -2.71 5.48 7.37
CA GLY A 72 -3.05 6.57 8.27
C GLY A 72 -3.58 6.03 9.60
N LEU A 73 -3.37 6.80 10.66
CA LEU A 73 -4.00 6.59 11.97
C LEU A 73 -5.22 7.51 12.11
N SER A 74 -6.29 7.00 12.69
CA SER A 74 -7.57 7.70 12.88
C SER A 74 -8.09 7.48 14.28
N GLU A 75 -8.62 8.53 14.92
CA GLU A 75 -9.31 8.44 16.22
C GLU A 75 -10.71 7.83 16.11
N ARG A 76 -11.22 7.68 14.89
CA ARG A 76 -12.54 7.08 14.63
C ARG A 76 -12.38 5.81 13.81
N PRO A 77 -13.28 4.81 14.00
CA PRO A 77 -13.31 3.64 13.14
C PRO A 77 -13.32 4.05 11.68
N VAL A 78 -12.36 3.56 10.92
CA VAL A 78 -12.30 3.84 9.49
C VAL A 78 -13.36 2.99 8.81
N THR A 79 -14.56 3.56 8.61
CA THR A 79 -15.64 2.96 7.82
C THR A 79 -15.41 3.23 6.33
N GLY A 80 -14.23 2.88 5.85
CA GLY A 80 -13.87 2.90 4.45
C GLY A 80 -13.57 1.46 4.08
N TRP A 81 -14.52 0.81 3.42
CA TRP A 81 -14.29 -0.51 2.85
C TRP A 81 -12.94 -0.49 2.12
N ARG A 82 -12.16 -1.56 2.21
CA ARG A 82 -11.19 -1.90 1.16
C ARG A 82 -11.88 -1.58 -0.16
N ALA A 83 -11.32 -0.68 -0.97
CA ALA A 83 -11.95 -0.29 -2.22
C ALA A 83 -11.89 -1.49 -3.16
N GLY A 84 -12.81 -2.44 -2.98
CA GLY A 84 -12.94 -3.60 -3.81
C GLY A 84 -13.16 -3.16 -5.24
N CYS A 85 -13.14 -4.11 -6.18
CA CYS A 85 -13.32 -3.80 -7.59
C CYS A 85 -14.60 -2.99 -7.91
N GLY A 86 -15.58 -2.92 -6.99
CA GLY A 86 -16.79 -2.09 -7.09
C GLY A 86 -16.57 -0.58 -6.98
N SER A 87 -15.63 -0.12 -6.15
CA SER A 87 -15.34 1.32 -5.93
C SER A 87 -13.93 1.72 -6.40
N CYS A 88 -13.18 0.81 -7.00
CA CYS A 88 -11.84 1.04 -7.50
C CYS A 88 -11.82 2.05 -8.66
N ALA A 89 -10.95 3.06 -8.59
CA ALA A 89 -10.74 4.04 -9.67
C ALA A 89 -10.28 3.39 -11.00
N LEU A 90 -9.65 2.21 -10.92
CA LEU A 90 -9.22 1.44 -12.08
C LEU A 90 -10.31 0.49 -12.60
N ARG A 91 -11.51 0.46 -12.00
CA ARG A 91 -12.58 -0.53 -12.28
C ARG A 91 -12.86 -0.75 -13.77
N GLU A 92 -12.86 0.31 -14.57
CA GLU A 92 -13.15 0.24 -16.02
C GLU A 92 -11.97 -0.28 -16.85
N LYS A 93 -10.73 -0.02 -16.40
CA LYS A 93 -9.50 -0.34 -17.13
C LYS A 93 -8.62 -1.42 -16.49
N CYS A 94 -9.08 -2.04 -15.40
CA CYS A 94 -8.30 -2.99 -14.62
C CYS A 94 -8.21 -4.36 -15.30
N GLU A 95 -7.01 -4.76 -15.71
CA GLU A 95 -6.73 -6.04 -16.36
C GLU A 95 -7.00 -7.25 -15.44
N TYR A 96 -6.78 -7.12 -14.12
CA TYR A 96 -7.11 -8.19 -13.16
C TYR A 96 -8.61 -8.47 -13.15
N ARG A 97 -9.43 -7.42 -13.11
CA ARG A 97 -10.90 -7.54 -13.17
C ARG A 97 -11.37 -8.15 -14.48
N LYS A 98 -10.78 -7.75 -15.62
CA LYS A 98 -11.09 -8.35 -16.93
C LYS A 98 -10.81 -9.85 -16.98
N ARG A 99 -9.80 -10.31 -16.23
CA ARG A 99 -9.45 -11.72 -16.05
C ARG A 99 -10.27 -12.42 -14.97
N GLY A 100 -11.28 -11.77 -14.39
CA GLY A 100 -12.09 -12.32 -13.30
C GLY A 100 -11.36 -12.44 -11.96
N GLN A 101 -10.22 -11.76 -11.80
CA GLN A 101 -9.37 -11.79 -10.61
C GLN A 101 -9.48 -10.46 -9.84
N THR A 102 -9.21 -10.51 -8.54
CA THR A 102 -9.01 -9.33 -7.72
C THR A 102 -7.53 -8.97 -7.67
N CYS A 103 -7.22 -7.68 -7.64
CA CYS A 103 -5.86 -7.21 -7.36
C CYS A 103 -5.53 -7.26 -5.85
N GLU A 104 -6.53 -7.53 -5.02
CA GLU A 104 -6.31 -8.04 -3.66
C GLU A 104 -6.09 -9.55 -3.74
N GLY A 105 -4.90 -9.99 -3.34
CA GLY A 105 -4.54 -11.37 -3.03
C GLY A 105 -4.12 -11.47 -1.58
#